data_AF-A0A151ERC3-F1
#
_entry.id   AF-A0A151ERC3-F1
#
_cell.length_a   1.000
_cell.length_b   1.000
_cell.length_c   1.000
_cell.angle_alpha   90.00
_cell.angle_beta   90.00
_cell.angle_gamma   90.00
#
_symmetry.space_group_name_H-M   'P 1'
#
loop_
_entity.id
_entity.type
_entity.pdbx_description
1 polymer ?
#
loop_
_entity_poly.entity_id
_entity_poly.type
_entity_poly.pdbx_seq_one_letter_code
_entity_poly.pdbx_strand_id
1 'polypeptide(L)'
;MIIFHILYDLNYFQLINLSLYTGYFLIYVYLIGILFFLLVGISLTLSYTKSKEFLTKNKLKIKFIKRGLKIFILGLFITLITWLYLDEGFIIFGVLHCIGISIILVYPFLKIRYPNLLIGVLLISIGLFLKNFTFDFQWLIWLGFRYSSFYTIDYFPILPWLGVILIGIFLGNTFYPNHNRKFRILDLSNFKIVKFFIYLGQNSL
;
A
#
# COMPACT_ATOMS: atom_id res chain seq x y z
N MET A 1 -3.15 -11.88 4.46
CA MET A 1 -2.37 -11.09 5.44
C MET A 1 -2.28 -11.80 6.78
N ILE A 2 -3.39 -12.05 7.49
CA ILE A 2 -3.38 -12.74 8.81
C ILE A 2 -2.64 -14.09 8.78
N ILE A 3 -3.05 -15.00 7.89
CA ILE A 3 -2.41 -16.33 7.77
C ILE A 3 -0.91 -16.19 7.45
N PHE A 4 -0.53 -15.24 6.60
CA PHE A 4 0.87 -15.02 6.28
C PHE A 4 1.67 -14.60 7.52
N HIS A 5 1.16 -13.67 8.33
CA HIS A 5 1.85 -13.26 9.55
C HIS A 5 1.90 -14.36 10.61
N ILE A 6 0.85 -15.16 10.77
CA ILE A 6 0.90 -16.34 11.65
C ILE A 6 2.03 -17.28 11.22
N LEU A 7 2.13 -17.59 9.92
CA LEU A 7 3.20 -18.43 9.41
C LEU A 7 4.58 -17.77 9.55
N TYR A 8 4.67 -16.46 9.34
CA TYR A 8 5.89 -15.68 9.55
C TYR A 8 6.34 -15.73 11.00
N ASP A 9 5.45 -15.48 11.95
CA ASP A 9 5.78 -15.49 13.38
C ASP A 9 6.21 -16.88 13.84
N LEU A 10 5.49 -17.93 13.45
CA LEU A 10 5.89 -19.31 13.75
C LEU A 10 7.26 -19.65 13.17
N ASN A 11 7.58 -19.18 11.97
CA ASN A 11 8.87 -19.39 11.34
C ASN A 11 9.99 -18.55 11.99
N TYR A 12 9.67 -17.30 12.38
CA TYR A 12 10.58 -16.39 13.08
C TYR A 12 10.97 -16.94 14.46
N PHE A 13 10.02 -17.52 15.20
CA PHE A 13 10.25 -18.20 16.48
C PHE A 13 10.81 -19.63 16.32
N GLN A 14 11.18 -20.04 15.10
CA GLN A 14 11.76 -21.36 14.81
C GLN A 14 10.86 -22.56 15.18
N LEU A 15 9.54 -22.35 15.29
CA LEU A 15 8.56 -23.41 15.57
C LEU A 15 8.23 -24.24 14.33
N ILE A 16 8.39 -23.64 13.14
CA ILE A 16 8.28 -24.29 11.84
C ILE A 16 9.44 -23.85 10.96
N ASN A 17 9.81 -24.67 9.98
CA ASN A 17 10.84 -24.34 8.98
C ASN A 17 10.19 -24.27 7.60
N LEU A 18 9.63 -23.11 7.26
CA LEU A 18 8.98 -22.85 5.99
C LEU A 18 9.76 -21.79 5.20
N SER A 19 10.00 -22.07 3.92
CA SER A 19 10.61 -21.12 3.00
C SER A 19 9.55 -20.12 2.46
N LEU A 20 9.08 -19.23 3.35
CA LEU A 20 7.97 -18.27 3.10
C LEU A 20 8.18 -17.32 1.91
N TYR A 21 9.42 -17.14 1.47
CA TYR A 21 9.79 -16.28 0.34
C TYR A 21 10.13 -17.06 -0.93
N THR A 22 9.71 -18.32 -1.03
CA THR A 22 9.95 -19.17 -2.20
C THR A 22 8.66 -19.80 -2.73
N GLY A 23 8.64 -20.12 -4.04
CA GLY A 23 7.55 -20.85 -4.68
C GLY A 23 6.16 -20.21 -4.49
N TYR A 24 5.19 -21.02 -4.05
CA TYR A 24 3.80 -20.62 -3.90
C TYR A 24 3.56 -19.53 -2.85
N PHE A 25 4.33 -19.53 -1.74
CA PHE A 25 4.19 -18.52 -0.69
C PHE A 25 4.60 -17.13 -1.18
N LEU A 26 5.61 -17.06 -2.06
CA LEU A 26 6.03 -15.80 -2.66
C LEU A 26 4.91 -15.15 -3.50
N ILE A 27 4.18 -15.96 -4.28
CA ILE A 27 3.02 -15.49 -5.06
C ILE A 27 1.93 -14.96 -4.10
N TYR A 28 1.68 -15.68 -3.02
CA TYR A 28 0.69 -15.28 -2.01
C TYR A 28 1.03 -13.92 -1.35
N VAL A 29 2.30 -13.70 -0.99
CA VAL A 29 2.77 -12.41 -0.45
C VAL A 29 2.60 -11.28 -1.46
N TYR A 30 2.99 -11.50 -2.73
CA TYR A 30 2.81 -10.50 -3.77
C TYR A 30 1.33 -10.15 -3.98
N LEU A 31 0.44 -11.15 -4.00
CA LEU A 31 -1.00 -10.91 -4.14
C LEU A 31 -1.57 -10.10 -2.98
N ILE A 32 -1.17 -10.39 -1.74
CA ILE A 32 -1.57 -9.59 -0.57
C ILE A 32 -1.13 -8.13 -0.74
N GLY A 33 0.14 -7.90 -1.10
CA GLY A 33 0.66 -6.56 -1.34
C GLY A 33 -0.10 -5.83 -2.44
N ILE A 34 -0.29 -6.48 -3.59
CA ILE A 34 -1.01 -5.89 -4.74
C ILE A 34 -2.43 -5.48 -4.34
N LEU A 35 -3.19 -6.38 -3.71
CA LEU A 35 -4.55 -6.10 -3.28
C LEU A 35 -4.59 -4.95 -2.27
N PHE A 36 -3.67 -4.94 -1.31
CA PHE A 36 -3.58 -3.90 -0.30
C PHE A 36 -3.33 -2.51 -0.91
N PHE A 37 -2.32 -2.36 -1.77
CA PHE A 37 -2.01 -1.08 -2.42
C PHE A 37 -3.09 -0.64 -3.42
N LEU A 38 -3.74 -1.58 -4.10
CA LEU A 38 -4.87 -1.31 -4.96
C LEU A 38 -6.06 -0.77 -4.14
N LEU A 39 -6.36 -1.37 -2.99
CA LEU A 39 -7.38 -0.90 -2.06
C LEU A 39 -7.05 0.49 -1.48
N VAL A 40 -5.78 0.79 -1.21
CA VAL A 40 -5.34 2.14 -0.84
C VAL A 40 -5.75 3.13 -1.93
N GLY A 41 -5.45 2.84 -3.20
CA GLY A 41 -5.83 3.69 -4.33
C GLY A 41 -7.34 3.93 -4.45
N ILE A 42 -8.15 2.86 -4.38
CA ILE A 42 -9.62 2.96 -4.42
C ILE A 42 -10.14 3.81 -3.24
N SER A 43 -9.62 3.54 -2.03
CA SER A 43 -10.04 4.24 -0.81
C SER A 43 -9.70 5.73 -0.84
N LEU A 44 -8.59 6.11 -1.48
CA LEU A 44 -8.23 7.52 -1.67
C LEU A 44 -9.20 8.21 -2.63
N THR A 45 -9.61 7.56 -3.72
CA THR A 45 -10.63 8.08 -4.65
C THR A 45 -11.98 8.30 -3.95
N LEU A 46 -12.42 7.33 -3.16
CA LEU A 46 -13.64 7.44 -2.35
C LEU A 46 -13.53 8.59 -1.34
N SER A 47 -12.47 8.62 -0.53
CA SER A 47 -12.24 9.70 0.43
C SER A 47 -12.22 11.08 -0.26
N TYR A 48 -11.59 11.17 -1.43
CA TYR A 48 -11.49 12.40 -2.20
C TYR A 48 -12.85 12.88 -2.70
N THR A 49 -13.63 12.01 -3.36
CA THR A 49 -14.95 12.34 -3.90
C THR A 49 -15.90 12.85 -2.82
N LYS A 50 -16.01 12.14 -1.69
CA LYS A 50 -16.82 12.57 -0.53
C LYS A 50 -16.38 13.91 0.04
N SER A 51 -15.07 14.14 0.14
CA SER A 51 -14.54 15.37 0.74
C SER A 51 -14.68 16.58 -0.18
N LYS A 52 -14.67 16.35 -1.50
CA LYS A 52 -14.72 17.40 -2.52
C LYS A 52 -16.03 18.18 -2.49
N GLU A 53 -17.11 17.57 -2.01
CA GLU A 53 -18.43 18.20 -1.89
C GLU A 53 -18.48 19.31 -0.84
N PHE A 54 -17.69 19.18 0.25
CA PHE A 54 -17.80 20.06 1.42
C PHE A 54 -16.54 20.92 1.66
N LEU A 55 -15.41 20.58 1.06
CA LEU A 55 -14.12 21.25 1.32
C LEU A 55 -13.62 22.03 0.10
N THR A 56 -13.05 23.22 0.37
CA THR A 56 -12.32 23.98 -0.65
C THR A 56 -11.07 23.24 -1.13
N LYS A 57 -10.57 23.58 -2.33
CA LYS A 57 -9.36 22.95 -2.92
C LYS A 57 -8.15 23.00 -1.98
N ASN A 58 -7.97 24.09 -1.25
CA ASN A 58 -6.86 24.25 -0.30
C ASN A 58 -7.04 23.33 0.93
N LYS A 59 -8.25 23.28 1.51
CA LYS A 59 -8.57 22.38 2.63
C LYS A 59 -8.43 20.91 2.24
N LEU A 60 -8.82 20.54 1.01
CA LEU A 60 -8.60 19.20 0.46
C LEU A 60 -7.11 18.85 0.39
N LYS A 61 -6.29 19.72 -0.22
CA LYS A 61 -4.84 19.50 -0.32
C LYS A 61 -4.23 19.29 1.08
N ILE A 62 -4.56 20.17 2.02
CA ILE A 62 -4.08 20.06 3.41
C ILE A 62 -4.53 18.75 4.07
N LYS A 63 -5.77 18.31 3.85
CA LYS A 63 -6.28 17.04 4.39
C LYS A 63 -5.42 15.85 3.93
N PHE A 64 -5.12 15.76 2.63
CA PHE A 64 -4.32 14.65 2.10
C PHE A 64 -2.85 14.74 2.54
N ILE A 65 -2.26 15.95 2.57
CA ILE A 65 -0.90 16.14 3.10
C ILE A 65 -0.81 15.72 4.56
N LYS A 66 -1.72 16.19 5.42
CA LYS A 66 -1.75 15.82 6.84
C LYS A 66 -1.92 14.32 7.03
N ARG A 67 -2.80 13.68 6.25
CA ARG A 67 -3.00 12.22 6.29
C ARG A 67 -1.73 11.47 5.88
N GLY A 68 -1.10 11.86 4.78
CA GLY A 68 0.14 11.25 4.30
C GLY A 68 1.27 11.40 5.31
N LEU A 69 1.48 12.61 5.84
CA LEU A 69 2.47 12.88 6.89
C LEU A 69 2.21 12.06 8.16
N LYS A 70 0.95 11.98 8.63
CA LYS A 70 0.61 11.18 9.81
C LYS A 70 1.02 9.71 9.62
N ILE A 71 0.71 9.11 8.47
CA ILE A 71 1.06 7.72 8.18
C ILE A 71 2.56 7.55 8.01
N PHE A 72 3.23 8.49 7.35
CA PHE A 72 4.68 8.48 7.20
C PHE A 72 5.41 8.56 8.55
N ILE A 73 4.95 9.42 9.46
CA ILE A 73 5.49 9.55 10.82
C ILE A 73 5.31 8.26 11.61
N LEU A 74 4.17 7.57 11.46
CA LEU A 74 3.97 6.24 12.06
C LEU A 74 4.98 5.23 11.49
N GLY A 75 5.28 5.30 10.18
CA GLY A 75 6.36 4.54 9.56
C GLY A 75 7.71 4.80 10.22
N LEU A 76 8.09 6.07 10.38
CA LEU A 76 9.35 6.46 11.02
C LEU A 76 9.43 5.98 12.47
N PHE A 77 8.30 5.99 13.18
CA PHE A 77 8.22 5.46 14.53
C PHE A 77 8.47 3.95 14.57
N ILE A 78 7.92 3.20 13.61
CA ILE A 78 8.24 1.76 13.46
C ILE A 78 9.72 1.57 13.11
N THR A 79 10.29 2.36 12.21
CA THR A 79 11.73 2.34 11.92
C THR A 79 12.54 2.53 13.19
N LEU A 80 12.21 3.53 14.01
CA LEU A 80 12.91 3.78 15.28
C LEU A 80 12.82 2.58 16.24
N ILE A 81 11.62 2.01 16.42
CA ILE A 81 11.44 0.82 17.27
C ILE A 81 12.26 -0.34 16.73
N THR A 82 12.10 -0.69 15.46
CA THR A 82 12.81 -1.83 14.86
C THR A 82 14.32 -1.63 14.88
N TRP A 83 14.81 -0.40 14.76
CA TRP A 83 16.24 -0.10 14.89
C TRP A 83 16.79 -0.32 16.31
N LEU A 84 15.96 -0.13 17.34
CA LEU A 84 16.36 -0.37 18.73
C LEU A 84 16.29 -1.85 19.15
N TYR A 85 15.38 -2.63 18.54
CA TYR A 85 15.10 -4.01 18.97
C TYR A 85 15.58 -5.10 18.01
N LEU A 86 15.78 -4.78 16.73
CA LEU A 86 16.26 -5.76 15.74
C LEU A 86 17.75 -5.52 15.51
N ASP A 87 18.57 -6.52 15.85
CA ASP A 87 20.01 -6.49 15.65
C ASP A 87 20.38 -6.30 14.16
N GLU A 88 19.60 -6.91 13.26
CA GLU A 88 19.73 -6.77 11.81
C GLU A 88 18.36 -6.61 11.12
N GLY A 89 18.34 -5.86 10.01
CA GLY A 89 17.17 -5.80 9.13
C GLY A 89 16.04 -4.87 9.58
N PHE A 90 16.33 -3.88 10.43
CA PHE A 90 15.37 -2.82 10.80
C PHE A 90 14.69 -2.20 9.57
N ILE A 91 13.47 -1.68 9.75
CA ILE A 91 12.62 -1.25 8.63
C ILE A 91 13.12 0.09 8.08
N ILE A 92 13.74 0.09 6.90
CA ILE A 92 14.28 1.33 6.29
C ILE A 92 13.21 2.07 5.49
N PHE A 93 12.44 1.34 4.67
CA PHE A 93 11.37 1.94 3.85
C PHE A 93 10.23 0.94 3.67
N GLY A 94 9.51 0.71 4.77
CA GLY A 94 8.38 -0.21 4.83
C GLY A 94 7.08 0.33 4.23
N VAL A 95 6.01 -0.46 4.36
CA VAL A 95 4.70 -0.19 3.75
C VAL A 95 4.11 1.17 4.15
N LEU A 96 4.26 1.58 5.41
CA LEU A 96 3.71 2.86 5.90
C LEU A 96 4.44 4.07 5.30
N HIS A 97 5.75 3.99 5.12
CA HIS A 97 6.53 5.05 4.46
C HIS A 97 6.01 5.27 3.03
N CYS A 98 5.87 4.15 2.31
CA CYS A 98 5.37 4.13 0.95
C CYS A 98 3.97 4.73 0.85
N ILE A 99 3.02 4.27 1.68
CA ILE A 99 1.65 4.80 1.69
C ILE A 99 1.66 6.29 2.02
N GLY A 100 2.40 6.70 3.06
CA GLY A 100 2.44 8.09 3.51
C GLY A 100 2.89 9.05 2.41
N ILE A 101 3.99 8.73 1.73
CA ILE A 101 4.49 9.51 0.59
C ILE A 101 3.54 9.40 -0.60
N SER A 102 3.05 8.20 -0.91
CA SER A 102 2.16 7.99 -2.05
C SER A 102 0.87 8.79 -1.93
N ILE A 103 0.26 8.91 -0.75
CA ILE A 103 -0.93 9.73 -0.52
C ILE A 103 -0.71 11.19 -0.94
N ILE A 104 0.48 11.73 -0.68
CA ILE A 104 0.85 13.09 -1.03
C ILE A 104 1.06 13.19 -2.55
N LEU A 105 1.82 12.26 -3.12
CA LEU A 105 2.17 12.24 -4.55
C LEU A 105 0.96 12.02 -5.46
N VAL A 106 0.00 11.17 -5.07
CA VAL A 106 -1.16 10.85 -5.91
C VAL A 106 -2.25 11.91 -5.86
N TYR A 107 -2.20 12.88 -4.94
CA TYR A 107 -3.22 13.93 -4.83
C TYR A 107 -3.63 14.59 -6.16
N PRO A 108 -2.71 15.06 -7.03
CA PRO A 108 -3.07 15.63 -8.33
C PRO A 108 -3.75 14.63 -9.28
N PHE A 109 -3.50 13.33 -9.10
CA PHE A 109 -4.02 12.24 -9.94
C PHE A 109 -5.43 11.77 -9.52
N LEU A 110 -5.91 12.13 -8.32
CA LEU A 110 -7.18 11.62 -7.77
C LEU A 110 -8.41 11.94 -8.63
N LYS A 111 -8.37 13.03 -9.41
CA LYS A 111 -9.49 13.42 -10.30
C LYS A 111 -9.43 12.76 -11.67
N ILE A 112 -8.27 12.23 -12.03
CA ILE A 112 -7.96 11.77 -13.38
C ILE A 112 -8.26 10.27 -13.47
N ARG A 113 -8.78 9.81 -14.60
CA ARG A 113 -9.16 8.39 -14.79
C ARG A 113 -8.11 7.65 -15.62
N TYR A 114 -8.15 7.79 -16.95
CA TYR A 114 -7.32 6.98 -17.86
C TYR A 114 -5.81 7.24 -17.76
N PRO A 115 -5.32 8.48 -17.61
CA PRO A 115 -3.88 8.70 -17.40
C PRO A 115 -3.30 7.94 -16.21
N ASN A 116 -4.08 7.68 -15.15
CA ASN A 116 -3.59 6.90 -14.01
C ASN A 116 -3.32 5.45 -14.37
N LEU A 117 -4.09 4.87 -15.30
CA LEU A 117 -3.83 3.52 -15.79
C LEU A 117 -2.50 3.48 -16.56
N LEU A 118 -2.31 4.43 -17.49
CA LEU A 118 -1.09 4.51 -18.30
C LEU A 118 0.16 4.73 -17.44
N ILE A 119 0.12 5.75 -16.58
CA ILE A 119 1.23 6.07 -15.68
C ILE A 119 1.45 4.92 -14.69
N GLY A 120 0.38 4.33 -14.17
CA GLY A 120 0.46 3.19 -13.26
C GLY A 120 1.20 2.00 -13.88
N VAL A 121 0.84 1.62 -15.11
CA VAL A 121 1.51 0.55 -15.86
C VAL A 121 2.98 0.92 -16.12
N LEU A 122 3.28 2.15 -16.52
CA LEU A 122 4.66 2.61 -16.74
C LEU A 122 5.50 2.51 -15.47
N LEU A 123 5.01 2.99 -14.31
CA LEU A 123 5.74 2.91 -13.05
C LEU A 123 5.95 1.47 -12.58
N ILE A 124 4.97 0.59 -12.82
CA ILE A 124 5.12 -0.84 -12.52
C ILE A 124 6.21 -1.45 -13.40
N SER A 125 6.16 -1.21 -14.71
CA SER A 125 7.17 -1.71 -15.66
C SER A 125 8.58 -1.23 -15.30
N ILE A 126 8.74 0.04 -14.94
CA ILE A 126 10.02 0.59 -14.49
C ILE A 126 10.47 -0.08 -13.18
N GLY A 127 9.59 -0.23 -12.20
CA GLY A 127 9.94 -0.89 -10.93
C GLY A 127 10.34 -2.36 -11.09
N LEU A 128 9.64 -3.10 -11.96
CA LEU A 128 9.99 -4.49 -12.29
C LEU A 128 11.32 -4.58 -13.03
N PHE A 129 11.59 -3.63 -13.93
CA PHE A 129 12.88 -3.54 -14.61
C PHE A 129 14.03 -3.24 -13.64
N LEU A 130 13.87 -2.23 -12.76
CA LEU A 130 14.86 -1.86 -11.75
C LEU A 130 15.17 -3.00 -10.77
N LYS A 131 14.22 -3.90 -10.51
CA LYS A 131 14.42 -5.06 -9.61
C LYS A 131 15.59 -5.96 -10.05
N ASN A 132 15.91 -5.98 -11.35
CA ASN A 132 16.98 -6.79 -11.95
C ASN A 132 18.37 -6.17 -11.83
N PHE A 133 18.48 -4.95 -11.30
CA PHE A 133 19.75 -4.23 -11.19
C PHE A 133 20.10 -3.96 -9.72
N THR A 134 21.39 -3.83 -9.48
CA THR A 134 21.94 -3.28 -8.25
C THR A 134 22.74 -2.02 -8.56
N PHE A 135 22.81 -1.10 -7.60
CA PHE A 135 23.45 0.20 -7.78
C PHE A 135 24.48 0.47 -6.69
N ASP A 136 25.49 1.28 -6.99
CA ASP A 136 26.59 1.63 -6.07
C ASP A 136 26.23 2.78 -5.12
N PHE A 137 24.96 3.22 -5.11
CA PHE A 137 24.45 4.29 -4.27
C PHE A 137 23.28 3.82 -3.40
N GLN A 138 23.14 4.42 -2.22
CA GLN A 138 22.16 4.00 -1.21
C GLN A 138 20.97 4.96 -1.07
N TRP A 139 21.10 6.23 -1.48
CA TRP A 139 20.09 7.27 -1.19
C TRP A 139 18.77 7.14 -1.99
N LEU A 140 18.70 6.28 -3.01
CA LEU A 140 17.49 6.05 -3.83
C LEU A 140 16.76 4.73 -3.51
N ILE A 141 17.07 4.10 -2.37
CA ILE A 141 16.35 2.91 -1.90
C ILE A 141 14.84 3.15 -1.77
N TRP A 142 14.41 4.36 -1.39
CA TRP A 142 13.00 4.70 -1.29
C TRP A 142 12.28 4.70 -2.66
N LEU A 143 13.00 4.91 -3.76
CA LEU A 143 12.46 4.82 -5.11
C LEU A 143 12.44 3.39 -5.66
N GLY A 144 13.31 2.51 -5.19
CA GLY A 144 13.43 1.13 -5.68
C GLY A 144 14.84 0.73 -6.14
N PHE A 145 15.81 1.63 -6.04
CA PHE A 145 17.20 1.37 -6.41
C PHE A 145 17.92 0.68 -5.26
N ARG A 146 18.06 -0.65 -5.35
CA ARG A 146 18.71 -1.47 -4.33
C ARG A 146 20.21 -1.59 -4.61
N TYR A 147 21.03 -1.60 -3.57
CA TYR A 147 22.43 -1.99 -3.64
C TYR A 147 22.59 -3.48 -3.27
N SER A 148 23.75 -4.07 -3.56
CA SER A 148 23.98 -5.52 -3.51
C SER A 148 23.77 -6.15 -2.12
N SER A 149 24.13 -5.45 -1.04
CA SER A 149 23.99 -5.92 0.35
C SER A 149 22.74 -5.38 1.05
N PHE A 150 21.75 -4.88 0.31
CA PHE A 150 20.55 -4.30 0.91
C PHE A 150 19.64 -5.38 1.53
N TYR A 151 19.41 -5.28 2.83
CA TYR A 151 18.48 -6.14 3.57
C TYR A 151 17.66 -5.34 4.57
N THR A 152 16.35 -5.60 4.60
CA THR A 152 15.40 -5.09 5.58
C THR A 152 14.18 -6.01 5.61
N ILE A 153 13.55 -6.16 6.77
CA ILE A 153 12.42 -7.07 6.96
C ILE A 153 11.17 -6.59 6.21
N ASP A 154 11.00 -5.27 6.06
CA ASP A 154 9.88 -4.68 5.33
C ASP A 154 10.37 -3.65 4.29
N TYR A 155 10.19 -3.95 3.01
CA TYR A 155 10.63 -3.10 1.90
C TYR A 155 9.55 -2.90 0.83
N PHE A 156 8.99 -1.70 0.80
CA PHE A 156 7.99 -1.27 -0.17
C PHE A 156 8.40 0.06 -0.81
N PRO A 157 9.30 0.07 -1.80
CA PRO A 157 9.72 1.30 -2.50
C PRO A 157 8.58 1.97 -3.26
N ILE A 158 8.76 3.20 -3.73
CA ILE A 158 7.75 3.87 -4.56
C ILE A 158 7.52 3.11 -5.87
N LEU A 159 8.56 2.58 -6.52
CA LEU A 159 8.42 1.76 -7.72
C LEU A 159 8.55 0.28 -7.32
N PRO A 160 7.55 -0.58 -7.60
CA PRO A 160 6.38 -0.38 -8.47
C PRO A 160 5.09 0.07 -7.75
N TRP A 161 5.10 0.17 -6.42
CA TRP A 161 3.88 0.23 -5.60
C TRP A 161 3.01 1.47 -5.82
N LEU A 162 3.59 2.63 -6.12
CA LEU A 162 2.84 3.83 -6.52
C LEU A 162 2.03 3.58 -7.80
N GLY A 163 2.55 2.78 -8.73
CA GLY A 163 1.83 2.39 -9.93
C GLY A 163 0.60 1.53 -9.62
N VAL A 164 0.70 0.61 -8.65
CA VAL A 164 -0.44 -0.19 -8.17
C VAL A 164 -1.51 0.71 -7.53
N ILE A 165 -1.09 1.71 -6.74
CA ILE A 165 -2.02 2.71 -6.18
C ILE A 165 -2.71 3.49 -7.30
N LEU A 166 -2.00 3.92 -8.35
CA LEU A 166 -2.59 4.63 -9.49
C LEU A 166 -3.62 3.77 -10.25
N ILE A 167 -3.35 2.48 -10.43
CA ILE A 167 -4.34 1.52 -10.95
C ILE A 167 -5.55 1.44 -10.02
N GLY A 168 -5.34 1.38 -8.70
CA GLY A 168 -6.41 1.47 -7.71
C GLY A 168 -7.25 2.76 -7.85
N ILE A 169 -6.62 3.91 -8.11
CA ILE A 169 -7.33 5.18 -8.35
C ILE A 169 -8.15 5.10 -9.65
N PHE A 170 -7.59 4.54 -10.73
CA PHE A 170 -8.31 4.29 -11.97
C PHE A 170 -9.56 3.41 -11.75
N LEU A 171 -9.43 2.32 -10.99
CA LEU A 171 -10.54 1.44 -10.63
C LEU A 171 -11.58 2.18 -9.78
N GLY A 172 -11.14 2.96 -8.79
CA GLY A 172 -12.00 3.82 -7.98
C GLY A 172 -12.83 4.80 -8.82
N ASN A 173 -12.18 5.50 -9.76
CA ASN A 173 -12.84 6.45 -10.66
C ASN A 173 -13.74 5.76 -11.69
N THR A 174 -13.49 4.49 -11.99
CA THR A 174 -14.28 3.67 -12.93
C THR A 174 -15.54 3.10 -12.29
N PHE A 175 -15.38 2.47 -11.13
CA PHE A 175 -16.42 1.67 -10.48
C PHE A 175 -17.18 2.42 -9.38
N TYR A 176 -16.61 3.50 -8.83
CA TYR A 176 -17.20 4.30 -7.76
C TYR A 176 -17.25 5.81 -8.05
N PRO A 177 -17.78 6.24 -9.22
CA PRO A 177 -17.91 7.67 -9.50
C PRO A 177 -18.85 8.35 -8.50
N ASN A 178 -18.49 9.57 -8.08
CA ASN A 178 -19.25 10.36 -7.10
C ASN A 178 -19.56 9.57 -5.81
N HIS A 179 -18.62 8.77 -5.34
CA HIS A 179 -18.77 7.95 -4.13
C HIS A 179 -19.86 6.85 -4.21
N ASN A 180 -20.43 6.63 -5.40
CA ASN A 180 -21.51 5.67 -5.62
C ASN A 180 -21.03 4.48 -6.47
N ARG A 181 -21.34 3.28 -6.01
CA ARG A 181 -21.01 2.02 -6.70
C ARG A 181 -21.84 1.87 -7.98
N LYS A 182 -21.19 1.55 -9.10
CA LYS A 182 -21.86 1.33 -10.41
C LYS A 182 -22.41 -0.08 -10.66
N PHE A 183 -22.07 -1.03 -9.81
CA PHE A 183 -22.46 -2.43 -9.96
C PHE A 183 -23.36 -2.88 -8.81
N ARG A 184 -24.21 -3.87 -9.09
CA ARG A 184 -25.07 -4.51 -8.09
C ARG A 184 -24.28 -5.62 -7.41
N ILE A 185 -24.39 -5.69 -6.09
CA ILE A 185 -23.91 -6.82 -5.28
C ILE A 185 -25.13 -7.34 -4.54
N LEU A 186 -25.23 -8.66 -4.38
CA LEU A 186 -26.23 -9.30 -3.52
C LEU A 186 -26.13 -8.72 -2.11
N ASP A 187 -27.26 -8.28 -1.57
CA ASP A 187 -27.31 -7.80 -0.19
C ASP A 187 -27.32 -9.00 0.77
N LEU A 188 -26.14 -9.35 1.25
CA LEU A 188 -25.94 -10.40 2.24
C LEU A 188 -25.85 -9.83 3.65
N SER A 189 -26.16 -8.55 3.86
CA SER A 189 -26.04 -7.88 5.16
C SER A 189 -26.94 -8.50 6.24
N ASN A 190 -27.96 -9.27 5.86
CA ASN A 190 -28.82 -9.98 6.81
C ASN A 190 -28.15 -11.22 7.44
N PHE A 191 -27.11 -11.78 6.82
CA PHE A 191 -26.40 -12.93 7.40
C PHE A 191 -25.53 -12.49 8.59
N LYS A 192 -25.68 -13.17 9.73
CA LYS A 192 -24.93 -12.85 10.97
C LYS A 192 -23.41 -12.84 10.76
N ILE A 193 -22.89 -13.81 9.99
CA ILE A 193 -21.46 -13.90 9.67
C ILE A 193 -20.99 -12.66 8.90
N VAL A 194 -21.79 -12.19 7.95
CA VAL A 194 -21.49 -11.01 7.13
C VAL A 194 -21.55 -9.74 7.98
N LYS A 195 -22.55 -9.59 8.86
CA LYS A 195 -22.61 -8.48 9.81
C LYS A 195 -21.38 -8.41 10.70
N PHE A 196 -20.91 -9.56 11.19
CA PHE A 196 -19.70 -9.63 12.00
C PHE A 196 -18.47 -9.12 11.23
N PHE A 197 -18.25 -9.60 10.00
CA PHE A 197 -17.13 -9.11 9.18
C PHE A 197 -17.27 -7.64 8.77
N ILE A 198 -18.49 -7.14 8.50
CA ILE A 198 -18.74 -5.72 8.25
C ILE A 198 -18.37 -4.89 9.48
N TYR A 199 -18.79 -5.31 10.67
CA TYR A 199 -18.46 -4.63 11.92
C TYR A 199 -16.96 -4.56 12.16
N LEU A 200 -16.25 -5.69 11.97
CA LEU A 200 -14.79 -5.72 12.07
C LEU A 200 -14.13 -4.79 11.05
N GLY A 201 -14.59 -4.79 9.81
CA GLY A 201 -14.03 -3.92 8.76
C GLY A 201 -14.31 -2.43 8.94
N GLN A 202 -15.43 -2.05 9.56
CA GLN A 202 -15.75 -0.65 9.86
C GLN A 202 -14.96 -0.09 11.06
N ASN A 203 -14.45 -0.98 11.92
CA ASN A 203 -13.69 -0.62 13.13
C ASN A 203 -12.22 -1.07 13.05
N SER A 204 -11.76 -1.54 11.89
CA SER A 204 -10.34 -1.80 11.67
C SER A 204 -9.60 -0.47 11.52
N LEU A 205 -8.52 -0.30 12.29
CA LEU A 205 -7.65 0.88 12.36
C LEU A 205 -7.10 1.36 11.00
#